data_AF-A0A345CUA5-F1
#
_entry.id   AF-A0A345CUA5-F1
#
_cell.length_a   1.000
_cell.length_b   1.000
_cell.length_c   1.000
_cell.angle_alpha   90.00
_cell.angle_beta   90.00
_cell.angle_gamma   90.00
#
_symmetry.space_group_name_H-M   'P 1'
#
loop_
_entity.id
_entity.type
_entity.pdbx_description
1 polymer ?
#
loop_
_entity_poly.entity_id
_entity_poly.type
_entity_poly.pdbx_seq_one_letter_code
_entity_poly.pdbx_strand_id
1 'polypeptide(L)'
;MTSRRKDKGKRLSVLTDAEKFALYGLPDFDEGQQLEYLSLTTEELALATSRPGILAQIYCILQTGYFKAKHAFFHFSPKDVESDFDFGVL
;
A
#
# COMPACT_ATOMS: atom_id res chain seq x y z
N MET A 1 39.34 -22.54 34.37
CA MET A 1 38.07 -21.80 34.21
C MET A 1 38.31 -20.64 33.26
N THR A 2 37.91 -20.73 32.00
CA THR A 2 37.89 -19.57 31.08
C THR A 2 36.54 -19.54 30.39
N SER A 3 35.73 -18.56 30.78
CA SER A 3 34.38 -18.34 30.27
C SER A 3 34.47 -17.72 28.88
N ARG A 4 34.10 -18.46 27.83
CA ARG A 4 33.86 -17.91 26.49
C ARG A 4 32.57 -17.09 26.53
N ARG A 5 32.66 -15.78 26.37
CA ARG A 5 31.49 -14.91 26.14
C ARG A 5 30.88 -15.31 24.79
N LYS A 6 29.64 -15.81 24.85
CA LYS A 6 28.80 -16.14 23.70
C LYS A 6 28.35 -14.82 23.05
N ASP A 7 29.00 -14.42 21.97
CA ASP A 7 28.57 -13.29 21.16
C ASP A 7 27.19 -13.63 20.57
N LYS A 8 26.15 -13.00 21.11
CA LYS A 8 24.76 -13.27 20.73
C LYS A 8 24.50 -12.57 19.40
N GLY A 9 24.59 -13.36 18.33
CA GLY A 9 24.24 -13.06 16.94
C GLY A 9 23.55 -11.72 16.70
N LYS A 10 24.33 -10.74 16.23
CA LYS A 10 23.82 -9.57 15.52
C LYS A 10 23.27 -10.08 14.19
N ARG A 11 21.97 -10.38 14.14
CA ARG A 11 21.27 -10.66 12.88
C ARG A 11 21.41 -9.39 12.03
N LEU A 12 22.06 -9.50 10.87
CA LEU A 12 22.07 -8.45 9.87
C LEU A 12 20.61 -8.12 9.52
N SER A 13 20.11 -6.97 9.97
CA SER A 13 18.88 -6.41 9.41
C SER A 13 19.24 -5.86 8.05
N VAL A 14 18.91 -6.61 6.99
CA VAL A 14 19.21 -6.23 5.60
C VAL A 14 18.51 -4.93 5.20
N LEU A 15 17.36 -4.63 5.81
CA LEU A 15 16.60 -3.39 5.62
C LEU A 15 16.19 -2.82 6.98
N THR A 16 16.29 -1.50 7.10
CA THR A 16 15.66 -0.69 8.15
C THR A 16 14.13 -0.75 8.01
N ASP A 17 13.42 -0.38 9.06
CA ASP A 17 11.96 -0.38 9.02
C ASP A 17 11.41 0.66 8.04
N ALA A 18 12.09 1.80 7.89
CA ALA A 18 11.76 2.81 6.88
C ALA A 18 11.92 2.25 5.45
N GLU A 19 13.00 1.51 5.17
CA GLU A 19 13.19 0.88 3.85
C GLU A 19 12.17 -0.21 3.58
N LYS A 20 11.80 -1.00 4.60
CA LYS A 20 10.71 -1.98 4.46
C LYS A 20 9.39 -1.30 4.15
N PHE A 21 9.09 -0.18 4.81
CA PHE A 21 7.86 0.57 4.55
C PHE A 21 7.86 1.17 3.14
N ALA A 22 8.97 1.77 2.73
CA ALA A 22 9.11 2.33 1.38
C ALA A 22 8.87 1.26 0.30
N LEU A 23 9.46 0.08 0.46
CA LEU A 23 9.42 -1.00 -0.54
C LEU A 23 8.17 -1.88 -0.48
N TYR A 24 7.67 -2.17 0.73
CA TYR A 24 6.64 -3.21 0.95
C TYR A 24 5.43 -2.72 1.75
N GLY A 25 5.50 -1.52 2.34
CA GLY A 25 4.36 -0.90 2.99
C GLY A 25 3.32 -0.41 1.99
N LEU A 26 2.11 -0.17 2.47
CA LEU A 26 1.09 0.52 1.69
C LEU A 26 1.64 1.87 1.19
N PRO A 27 1.19 2.36 0.02
CA PRO A 27 1.47 3.73 -0.38
C PRO A 27 0.98 4.72 0.68
N ASP A 28 1.82 5.71 0.98
CA ASP A 28 1.53 6.88 1.80
C ASP A 28 1.53 8.05 0.81
N PHE A 29 0.37 8.32 0.22
CA PHE A 29 0.25 9.31 -0.84
C PHE A 29 0.05 10.71 -0.26
N ASP A 30 0.82 11.68 -0.79
CA ASP A 30 0.43 13.08 -0.69
C ASP A 30 -0.70 13.43 -1.69
N GLU A 31 -1.27 14.63 -1.59
CA GLU A 31 -2.37 15.08 -2.45
C GLU A 31 -2.02 15.02 -3.96
N GLY A 32 -0.77 15.32 -4.32
CA GLY A 32 -0.31 15.28 -5.71
C GLY A 32 -0.24 13.85 -6.23
N GLN A 33 0.29 12.94 -5.40
CA GLN A 33 0.36 11.51 -5.70
C GLN A 33 -1.01 10.85 -5.75
N GLN A 34 -1.97 11.26 -4.91
CA GLN A 34 -3.35 10.81 -5.03
C GLN A 34 -3.94 11.20 -6.38
N LEU A 35 -3.75 12.45 -6.81
CA LEU A 35 -4.25 12.90 -8.12
C LEU A 35 -3.57 12.14 -9.27
N GLU A 36 -2.28 11.83 -9.17
CA GLU A 36 -1.55 11.10 -10.20
C GLU A 36 -1.97 9.63 -10.26
N TYR A 37 -1.95 8.92 -9.13
CA TYR A 37 -2.09 7.46 -9.10
C TYR A 37 -3.53 6.97 -8.91
N LEU A 38 -4.41 7.74 -8.26
CA LEU A 38 -5.82 7.39 -8.09
C LEU A 38 -6.71 7.93 -9.22
N SER A 39 -6.18 8.76 -10.12
CA SER A 39 -6.89 9.09 -11.37
C SER A 39 -7.03 7.85 -12.25
N LEU A 40 -8.28 7.52 -12.59
CA LEU A 40 -8.61 6.35 -13.40
C LEU A 40 -8.81 6.74 -14.85
N THR A 41 -8.33 5.89 -15.77
CA THR A 41 -8.79 5.94 -17.16
C THR A 41 -10.22 5.42 -17.26
N THR A 42 -10.85 5.63 -18.41
CA THR A 42 -12.20 5.10 -18.69
C THR A 42 -12.26 3.58 -18.52
N GLU A 43 -11.23 2.86 -18.96
CA GLU A 43 -11.13 1.41 -18.86
C GLU A 43 -10.98 0.93 -17.42
N GLU A 44 -10.17 1.63 -16.63
CA GLU A 44 -9.96 1.32 -15.21
C GLU A 44 -11.20 1.61 -14.37
N LEU A 45 -11.91 2.70 -14.68
CA LEU A 45 -13.20 3.01 -14.05
C LEU A 45 -14.26 1.95 -14.42
N ALA A 46 -14.32 1.52 -15.68
CA ALA A 46 -15.20 0.44 -16.11
C ALA A 46 -14.88 -0.88 -15.39
N LEU A 47 -13.59 -1.19 -15.20
CA LEU A 47 -13.14 -2.35 -14.43
C LEU A 47 -13.60 -2.27 -12.97
N ALA A 48 -13.38 -1.12 -12.32
CA ALA A 48 -13.78 -0.92 -10.92
C ALA A 48 -15.30 -1.03 -10.76
N THR A 49 -16.08 -0.31 -11.56
CA THR A 49 -17.55 -0.28 -11.47
C THR A 49 -18.22 -1.61 -11.83
N SER A 50 -17.53 -2.49 -12.57
CA SER A 50 -18.02 -3.85 -12.82
C SER A 50 -18.01 -4.77 -11.59
N ARG A 51 -17.36 -4.36 -10.48
CA ARG A 51 -17.34 -5.15 -9.24
C ARG A 51 -18.66 -5.01 -8.47
N PRO A 52 -19.19 -6.10 -7.89
CA PRO A 52 -20.42 -6.05 -7.13
C PRO A 52 -20.19 -5.41 -5.75
N GLY A 53 -20.83 -4.27 -5.52
CA GLY A 53 -20.87 -3.57 -4.23
C GLY A 53 -19.77 -2.52 -4.05
N ILE A 54 -20.09 -1.43 -3.34
CA ILE A 54 -19.24 -0.24 -3.24
C ILE A 54 -17.85 -0.52 -2.66
N LEU A 55 -17.76 -1.38 -1.64
CA LEU A 55 -16.48 -1.74 -1.04
C LEU A 55 -15.57 -2.49 -2.02
N ALA A 56 -16.14 -3.35 -2.87
CA ALA A 56 -15.37 -4.06 -3.88
C ALA A 56 -14.90 -3.13 -5.01
N GLN A 57 -15.68 -2.10 -5.32
CA GLN A 57 -15.30 -1.05 -6.26
C GLN A 57 -14.16 -0.21 -5.70
N ILE A 58 -14.30 0.33 -4.47
CA ILE A 58 -13.24 1.10 -3.78
C ILE A 58 -11.97 0.27 -3.68
N TYR A 59 -12.07 -1.00 -3.27
CA TYR A 59 -10.91 -1.90 -3.21
C TYR A 59 -10.23 -2.03 -4.59
N CYS A 60 -11.01 -2.19 -5.67
CA CYS A 60 -10.47 -2.28 -7.02
C CYS A 60 -9.75 -1.00 -7.45
N ILE A 61 -10.31 0.17 -7.13
CA ILE A 61 -9.71 1.48 -7.42
C ILE A 61 -8.36 1.61 -6.73
N LEU A 62 -8.33 1.34 -5.42
CA LEU A 62 -7.11 1.43 -4.62
C LEU A 62 -6.04 0.43 -5.10
N GLN A 63 -6.40 -0.81 -5.42
CA GLN A 63 -5.45 -1.78 -5.98
C GLN A 63 -4.85 -1.31 -7.30
N THR A 64 -5.65 -0.72 -8.20
CA THR A 64 -5.16 -0.16 -9.46
C THR A 64 -4.17 0.98 -9.20
N GLY A 65 -4.52 1.92 -8.32
CA GLY A 65 -3.64 3.04 -7.99
C GLY A 65 -2.34 2.62 -7.29
N TYR A 66 -2.42 1.69 -6.34
CA TYR A 66 -1.24 1.14 -5.68
C TYR A 66 -0.34 0.38 -6.65
N PHE A 67 -0.92 -0.32 -7.62
CA PHE A 67 -0.16 -0.99 -8.65
C PHE A 67 0.55 0.01 -9.58
N LYS A 68 -0.05 1.16 -9.89
CA LYS A 68 0.64 2.23 -10.64
C LYS A 68 1.83 2.78 -9.87
N ALA A 69 1.67 3.02 -8.57
CA ALA A 69 2.70 3.67 -7.75
C ALA A 69 3.86 2.72 -7.36
N LYS A 70 3.54 1.49 -6.96
CA LYS A 70 4.52 0.54 -6.39
C LYS A 70 4.67 -0.76 -7.18
N HIS A 71 3.95 -0.93 -8.29
CA HIS A 71 3.95 -2.18 -9.09
C HIS A 71 3.67 -3.44 -8.26
N ALA A 72 2.84 -3.30 -7.23
CA ALA A 72 2.49 -4.37 -6.29
C ALA A 72 1.01 -4.32 -5.93
N PHE A 73 0.47 -5.49 -5.58
CA PHE A 73 -0.86 -5.62 -4.99
C PHE A 73 -0.72 -5.79 -3.49
N PHE A 74 -1.67 -5.23 -2.75
CA PHE A 74 -1.62 -5.19 -1.30
C PHE A 74 -2.82 -5.90 -0.69
N HIS A 75 -2.66 -6.42 0.51
CA HIS A 75 -3.79 -6.87 1.31
C HIS A 75 -4.00 -5.86 2.42
N PHE A 76 -5.18 -5.25 2.45
CA PHE A 76 -5.54 -4.24 3.44
C PHE A 76 -7.02 -4.37 3.81
N SER A 77 -7.35 -3.96 5.02
CA SER A 77 -8.72 -3.75 5.45
C SER A 77 -9.15 -2.31 5.18
N PRO A 78 -10.46 -2.01 5.11
CA PRO A 78 -10.93 -0.64 4.94
C PRO A 78 -10.40 0.36 5.98
N LYS A 79 -10.09 -0.11 7.20
CA LYS A 79 -9.53 0.73 8.27
C LYS A 79 -8.09 1.17 8.01
N ASP A 80 -7.36 0.40 7.19
CA ASP A 80 -5.95 0.66 6.91
C ASP A 80 -5.76 1.74 5.85
N VAL A 81 -6.83 2.08 5.11
CA VAL A 81 -6.79 2.96 3.92
C VAL A 81 -7.86 4.03 3.96
N GLU A 82 -8.42 4.30 5.15
CA GLU A 82 -9.49 5.28 5.36
C GLU A 82 -9.11 6.65 4.80
N SER A 83 -7.87 7.09 5.01
CA SER A 83 -7.31 8.35 4.47
C SER A 83 -7.33 8.46 2.95
N ASP A 84 -7.37 7.33 2.23
CA ASP A 84 -7.28 7.31 0.77
C ASP A 84 -8.66 7.45 0.11
N PHE A 85 -9.74 7.30 0.87
CA PHE A 85 -11.12 7.43 0.38
C PHE A 85 -12.03 8.32 1.24
N ASP A 86 -11.52 8.94 2.32
CA ASP A 86 -12.23 9.97 3.10
C ASP A 86 -12.27 11.34 2.40
N PHE A 87 -11.80 11.41 1.16
CA PHE A 87 -12.00 12.58 0.30
C PHE A 87 -13.47 12.61 -0.13
N GLY A 88 -14.24 13.55 0.41
CA GLY A 88 -15.70 13.69 0.27
C GLY A 88 -16.24 13.94 -1.14
N VAL A 89 -15.96 13.07 -2.09
CA VAL A 89 -16.67 12.92 -3.38
C VAL A 89 -16.61 11.45 -3.82
N LEU A 90 -17.62 10.68 -3.40
CA LEU A 90 -18.22 9.63 -4.22
C LEU A 90 -19.68 10.01 -4.48
#